data_AF-A0A5D2HHH1-F1
#
_entry.id   AF-A0A5D2HHH1-F1
#
_cell.length_a   1.000
_cell.length_b   1.000
_cell.length_c   1.000
_cell.angle_alpha   90.00
_cell.angle_beta   90.00
_cell.angle_gamma   90.00
#
_symmetry.space_group_name_H-M   'P 1'
#
loop_
_entity.id
_entity.type
_entity.pdbx_description
1 polymer ?
#
loop_
_entity_poly.entity_id
_entity_poly.type
_entity_poly.pdbx_seq_one_letter_code
_entity_poly.pdbx_strand_id
1 'polypeptide(L)'
;MIASCGCPQERIDLVNDILAVDSGLDSLVKEYYGNFEKTFEFCTALKDCLERARNNHGIIESAVKCYDEEDKLEVGTDEKKSVKALEELRRFKAAEEPFVEELLVLKGTARRRQESMQGKLRARRGTLKKKLESLETWRRVWDALFVAAFISALVFSVVAAALSVKPVVTALASALTVAIAPAWKRCDEHWNRNEAKVKRQKKLTNAMEFFAPCTIKIWVGVERLEIEITSLMRTIDFVLGEEYVLKFAMDEINENSIHIAKTVTDLLWEADNCGCNIRTNWDMILWQMIDNPWEL
;
A
#
# COMPACT_ATOMS: atom_id res chain seq x y z
N MET A 1 -4.48 3.30 -29.81
CA MET A 1 -3.38 4.23 -30.17
C MET A 1 -2.52 4.36 -28.92
N ILE A 2 -1.40 3.65 -28.91
CA ILE A 2 -0.52 3.46 -27.75
C ILE A 2 0.35 4.71 -27.67
N ALA A 3 0.11 5.57 -26.67
CA ALA A 3 1.03 6.65 -26.37
C ALA A 3 2.31 6.00 -25.80
N SER A 4 3.40 6.15 -26.54
CA SER A 4 4.75 5.85 -26.09
C SER A 4 5.05 6.73 -24.88
N CYS A 5 4.91 6.16 -23.68
CA CYS A 5 5.37 6.79 -22.45
C CYS A 5 6.89 6.59 -22.38
N GLY A 6 7.64 7.69 -22.32
CA GLY A 6 9.09 7.68 -22.17
C GLY A 6 9.58 6.83 -20.99
N CYS A 7 10.87 6.51 -21.01
CA CYS A 7 11.52 5.62 -20.06
C CYS A 7 11.18 5.99 -18.61
N PRO A 8 10.84 5.02 -17.73
CA PRO A 8 10.59 5.28 -16.30
C PRO A 8 11.70 6.09 -15.62
N GLN A 9 12.94 5.95 -16.11
CA GLN A 9 14.13 6.62 -15.59
C GLN A 9 14.12 8.15 -15.78
N GLU A 10 13.70 8.66 -16.94
CA GLU A 10 13.67 10.12 -17.22
C GLU A 10 12.65 10.86 -16.33
N ARG A 11 11.55 10.19 -15.95
CA ARG A 11 10.59 10.74 -15.00
C ARG A 11 11.08 10.74 -13.56
N ILE A 12 11.97 9.81 -13.19
CA ILE A 12 12.57 9.72 -11.85
C ILE A 12 13.57 10.86 -11.64
N ASP A 13 14.35 11.22 -12.66
CA ASP A 13 15.30 12.34 -12.58
C ASP A 13 14.58 13.69 -12.42
N LEU A 14 13.45 13.88 -13.11
CA LEU A 14 12.58 15.07 -12.94
C LEU A 14 11.96 15.14 -11.53
N VAL A 15 11.59 13.99 -10.95
CA VAL A 15 11.07 13.91 -9.58
C VAL A 15 12.15 14.22 -8.56
N ASN A 16 13.38 13.75 -8.76
CA ASN A 16 14.51 14.05 -7.87
C ASN A 16 14.83 15.56 -7.81
N ASP A 17 14.73 16.27 -8.93
CA ASP A 17 14.89 17.73 -8.97
C ASP A 17 13.76 18.48 -8.23
N ILE A 18 12.51 17.97 -8.28
CA ILE A 18 11.37 18.54 -7.56
C ILE A 18 11.45 18.26 -6.05
N LEU A 19 11.97 17.10 -5.64
CA LEU A 19 12.09 16.67 -4.25
C LEU A 19 13.21 17.38 -3.47
N ALA A 20 14.11 18.09 -4.15
CA ALA A 20 15.23 18.84 -3.54
C ALA A 20 14.81 19.95 -2.54
N VAL A 21 13.51 20.24 -2.41
CA VAL A 21 12.95 21.31 -1.57
C VAL A 21 12.55 20.83 -0.14
N ASP A 22 12.52 19.53 0.13
CA ASP A 22 12.30 18.97 1.48
C ASP A 22 12.89 17.56 1.67
N SER A 23 14.02 17.46 2.38
CA SER A 23 14.77 16.22 2.62
C SER A 23 13.95 15.12 3.32
N GLY A 24 12.95 15.49 4.12
CA GLY A 24 12.09 14.53 4.78
C GLY A 24 11.02 13.94 3.86
N LEU A 25 10.62 14.65 2.80
CA LEU A 25 9.66 14.15 1.82
C LEU A 25 10.36 13.30 0.76
N ASP A 26 11.54 13.75 0.31
CA ASP A 26 12.40 13.04 -0.64
C ASP A 26 12.69 11.60 -0.20
N SER A 27 13.17 11.42 1.03
CA SER A 27 13.45 10.09 1.61
C SER A 27 12.21 9.19 1.65
N LEU A 28 11.04 9.73 2.00
CA LEU A 28 9.79 8.97 2.04
C LEU A 28 9.34 8.54 0.64
N VAL A 29 9.47 9.42 -0.35
CA VAL A 29 9.12 9.15 -1.75
C VAL A 29 10.04 8.09 -2.34
N LYS A 30 11.35 8.19 -2.11
CA LYS A 30 12.32 7.18 -2.54
C LYS A 30 12.07 5.82 -1.90
N GLU A 31 11.83 5.80 -0.59
CA GLU A 31 11.50 4.57 0.11
C GLU A 31 10.18 3.96 -0.40
N TYR A 32 9.19 4.81 -0.64
CA TYR A 32 7.93 4.42 -1.22
C TYR A 32 8.08 3.83 -2.61
N TYR A 33 8.87 4.45 -3.47
CA TYR A 33 9.15 3.95 -4.81
C TYR A 33 9.84 2.57 -4.76
N GLY A 34 10.85 2.42 -3.91
CA GLY A 34 11.45 1.10 -3.70
C GLY A 34 10.45 0.07 -3.14
N ASN A 35 9.48 0.49 -2.30
CA ASN A 35 8.40 -0.37 -1.83
C ASN A 35 7.41 -0.74 -2.93
N PHE A 36 7.08 0.20 -3.80
CA PHE A 36 6.28 0.01 -5.00
C PHE A 36 6.91 -1.05 -5.91
N GLU A 37 8.19 -0.90 -6.25
CA GLU A 37 8.91 -1.78 -7.17
C GLU A 37 8.89 -3.23 -6.68
N LYS A 38 9.26 -3.44 -5.42
CA LYS A 38 9.26 -4.77 -4.80
C LYS A 38 7.87 -5.36 -4.58
N THR A 39 6.83 -4.53 -4.44
CA THR A 39 5.44 -5.03 -4.40
C THR A 39 5.02 -5.50 -5.78
N PHE A 40 5.45 -4.80 -6.83
CA PHE A 40 5.22 -5.21 -8.21
C PHE A 40 5.96 -6.52 -8.53
N GLU A 41 7.22 -6.65 -8.13
CA GLU A 41 7.99 -7.91 -8.21
C GLU A 41 7.28 -9.05 -7.48
N PHE A 42 6.80 -8.80 -6.26
CA PHE A 42 6.01 -9.77 -5.51
C PHE A 42 4.74 -10.21 -6.26
N CYS A 43 3.97 -9.27 -6.83
CA CYS A 43 2.77 -9.61 -7.61
C CYS A 43 3.12 -10.45 -8.84
N THR A 44 4.24 -10.20 -9.50
CA THR A 44 4.72 -11.01 -10.64
C THR A 44 5.12 -12.41 -10.18
N ALA A 45 5.97 -12.52 -9.18
CA ALA A 45 6.41 -13.82 -8.66
C ALA A 45 5.25 -14.64 -8.08
N LEU A 46 4.26 -13.99 -7.46
CA LEU A 46 3.03 -14.62 -7.00
C LEU A 46 2.23 -15.19 -8.19
N LYS A 47 2.08 -14.45 -9.29
CA LYS A 47 1.41 -14.98 -10.50
C LYS A 47 2.14 -16.19 -11.05
N ASP A 48 3.46 -16.14 -11.15
CA ASP A 48 4.25 -17.27 -11.63
C ASP A 48 4.05 -18.51 -10.75
N CYS A 49 4.00 -18.34 -9.42
CA CYS A 49 3.64 -19.41 -8.49
C CYS A 49 2.24 -19.95 -8.77
N LEU A 50 1.24 -19.07 -8.87
CA LEU A 50 -0.16 -19.44 -9.07
C LEU A 50 -0.40 -20.12 -10.41
N GLU A 51 0.31 -19.72 -11.46
CA GLU A 51 0.27 -20.39 -12.76
C GLU A 51 0.88 -21.80 -12.69
N ARG A 52 1.95 -22.00 -11.91
CA ARG A 52 2.47 -23.35 -11.64
C ARG A 52 1.45 -24.21 -10.90
N ALA A 53 0.84 -23.71 -9.83
CA ALA A 53 -0.22 -24.44 -9.12
C ALA A 53 -1.41 -24.78 -10.04
N ARG A 54 -1.81 -23.85 -10.90
CA ARG A 54 -2.84 -24.09 -11.93
C ARG A 54 -2.43 -25.19 -12.90
N ASN A 55 -1.17 -25.23 -13.35
CA ASN A 55 -0.69 -26.26 -14.26
C ASN A 55 -0.58 -27.63 -13.56
N ASN A 56 -0.21 -27.64 -12.27
CA ASN A 56 -0.16 -28.85 -11.45
C ASN A 56 -1.55 -29.45 -11.18
N HIS A 57 -2.61 -28.65 -11.27
CA HIS A 57 -4.00 -29.12 -11.12
C HIS A 57 -4.34 -30.29 -12.05
N GLY A 58 -3.79 -30.30 -13.27
CA GLY A 58 -3.99 -31.41 -14.22
C GLY A 58 -3.43 -32.76 -13.74
N ILE A 59 -2.47 -32.75 -12.80
CA ILE A 59 -1.95 -33.98 -12.17
C ILE A 59 -3.00 -34.58 -11.22
N ILE A 60 -3.72 -33.74 -10.46
CA ILE A 60 -4.82 -34.18 -9.61
C ILE A 60 -5.98 -34.71 -10.46
N GLU A 61 -6.37 -33.99 -11.52
CA GLU A 61 -7.43 -34.44 -12.43
C GLU A 61 -7.08 -35.82 -13.04
N SER A 62 -5.81 -36.03 -13.37
CA SER A 62 -5.31 -37.31 -13.85
C SER A 62 -5.41 -38.40 -12.78
N ALA A 63 -5.07 -38.11 -11.52
CA ALA A 63 -5.20 -39.05 -10.41
C ALA A 63 -6.67 -39.46 -10.17
N VAL A 64 -7.59 -38.50 -10.16
CA VAL A 64 -9.05 -38.75 -10.01
C VAL A 64 -9.57 -39.59 -11.18
N LYS A 65 -9.17 -39.26 -12.42
CA LYS A 65 -9.57 -40.03 -13.59
C LYS A 65 -9.04 -41.47 -13.56
N CYS A 66 -7.78 -41.67 -13.18
CA CYS A 66 -7.21 -43.01 -13.01
C CYS A 66 -7.97 -43.82 -11.95
N TYR A 67 -8.36 -43.18 -10.85
CA TYR A 67 -9.19 -43.81 -9.82
C TYR A 67 -10.55 -44.24 -10.38
N ASP A 68 -11.28 -43.33 -11.05
CA ASP A 68 -12.59 -43.60 -11.63
C ASP A 68 -12.57 -44.73 -12.68
N GLU A 69 -11.51 -44.79 -13.50
CA GLU A 69 -11.35 -45.83 -14.52
C GLU A 69 -11.06 -47.20 -13.88
N GLU A 70 -10.24 -47.23 -12.83
CA GLU A 70 -9.91 -48.46 -12.08
C GLU A 70 -11.11 -48.95 -11.26
N ASP A 71 -11.89 -48.05 -10.65
CA ASP A 71 -13.13 -48.38 -9.89
C ASP A 71 -14.23 -48.97 -10.80
N LYS A 72 -14.36 -48.47 -12.05
CA LYS A 72 -15.37 -48.96 -13.02
C LYS A 72 -15.06 -50.32 -13.64
N LEU A 73 -13.81 -50.78 -13.59
CA LEU A 73 -13.37 -52.01 -14.25
C LEU A 73 -13.61 -53.28 -13.42
N GLU A 74 -13.92 -53.18 -12.12
CA GLU A 74 -13.94 -54.35 -11.24
C GLU A 74 -15.29 -54.58 -10.52
N VAL A 75 -15.89 -55.73 -10.81
CA VAL A 75 -16.99 -56.34 -10.05
C VAL A 75 -16.38 -57.35 -9.08
N GLY A 76 -15.95 -56.94 -7.89
CA GLY A 76 -15.42 -57.90 -6.90
C GLY A 76 -14.82 -57.31 -5.62
N THR A 77 -15.14 -57.94 -4.50
CA THR A 77 -15.07 -57.54 -3.08
C THR A 77 -13.70 -57.30 -2.44
N ASP A 78 -12.63 -57.01 -3.18
CA ASP A 78 -11.30 -56.77 -2.59
C ASP A 78 -10.93 -55.28 -2.76
N GLU A 79 -10.96 -54.52 -1.67
CA GLU A 79 -10.51 -53.12 -1.60
C GLU A 79 -9.00 -53.07 -1.91
N LYS A 80 -8.65 -52.96 -3.20
CA LYS A 80 -7.25 -52.96 -3.66
C LYS A 80 -6.89 -51.66 -4.36
N LYS A 81 -5.96 -50.97 -3.70
CA LYS A 81 -5.15 -49.80 -4.10
C LYS A 81 -5.15 -49.50 -5.60
N SER A 82 -5.73 -48.37 -5.97
CA SER A 82 -5.63 -47.75 -7.30
C SER A 82 -4.20 -47.29 -7.58
N VAL A 83 -3.35 -48.20 -8.07
CA VAL A 83 -1.89 -48.00 -8.19
C VAL A 83 -1.57 -46.76 -9.02
N LYS A 84 -2.27 -46.54 -10.15
CA LYS A 84 -2.01 -45.38 -11.01
C LYS A 84 -2.45 -44.07 -10.36
N ALA A 85 -3.61 -44.05 -9.69
CA ALA A 85 -4.07 -42.89 -8.96
C ALA A 85 -3.05 -42.49 -7.87
N LEU A 86 -2.56 -43.47 -7.10
CA LEU A 86 -1.54 -43.25 -6.06
C LEU A 86 -0.20 -42.79 -6.64
N GLU A 87 0.17 -43.22 -7.85
CA GLU A 87 1.37 -42.75 -8.54
C GLU A 87 1.23 -41.27 -8.96
N GLU A 88 0.10 -40.88 -9.55
CA GLU A 88 -0.18 -39.47 -9.89
C GLU A 88 -0.25 -38.58 -8.64
N LEU A 89 -0.82 -39.05 -7.53
CA LEU A 89 -0.79 -38.30 -6.27
C LEU A 89 0.63 -38.06 -5.74
N ARG A 90 1.55 -39.03 -5.89
CA ARG A 90 2.97 -38.84 -5.55
C ARG A 90 3.64 -37.82 -6.48
N ARG A 91 3.30 -37.84 -7.78
CA ARG A 91 3.80 -36.86 -8.76
C ARG A 91 3.30 -35.46 -8.42
N PHE A 92 2.03 -35.31 -8.06
CA PHE A 92 1.47 -34.04 -7.61
C PHE A 92 2.21 -33.53 -6.37
N LYS A 93 2.38 -34.38 -5.35
CA LYS A 93 3.10 -34.01 -4.12
C LYS A 93 4.51 -33.47 -4.42
N ALA A 94 5.26 -34.16 -5.26
CA ALA A 94 6.61 -33.75 -5.66
C ALA A 94 6.63 -32.44 -6.46
N ALA A 95 5.58 -32.15 -7.22
CA ALA A 95 5.45 -30.90 -7.99
C ALA A 95 4.97 -29.71 -7.15
N GLU A 96 4.18 -29.96 -6.10
CA GLU A 96 3.53 -28.92 -5.29
C GLU A 96 4.37 -28.49 -4.07
N GLU A 97 5.22 -29.36 -3.51
CA GLU A 97 6.10 -29.00 -2.39
C GLU A 97 6.97 -27.75 -2.65
N PRO A 98 7.63 -27.59 -3.82
CA PRO A 98 8.38 -26.38 -4.14
C PRO A 98 7.50 -25.12 -4.18
N PHE A 99 6.25 -25.24 -4.62
CA PHE A 99 5.31 -24.14 -4.70
C PHE A 99 4.94 -23.62 -3.30
N VAL A 100 4.65 -24.52 -2.35
CA VAL A 100 4.23 -24.13 -0.99
C VAL A 100 5.33 -23.35 -0.29
N GLU A 101 6.58 -23.82 -0.36
CA GLU A 101 7.72 -23.13 0.24
C GLU A 101 7.94 -21.74 -0.37
N GLU A 102 7.88 -21.65 -1.71
CA GLU A 102 8.03 -20.38 -2.42
C GLU A 102 6.92 -19.39 -2.04
N LEU A 103 5.66 -19.84 -2.00
CA LEU A 103 4.51 -19.02 -1.59
C LEU A 103 4.68 -18.47 -0.16
N LEU A 104 5.15 -19.30 0.79
CA LEU A 104 5.40 -18.90 2.17
C LEU A 104 6.51 -17.85 2.28
N VAL A 105 7.60 -18.02 1.54
CA VAL A 105 8.71 -17.04 1.49
C VAL A 105 8.25 -15.71 0.90
N LEU A 106 7.51 -15.74 -0.21
CA LEU A 106 6.90 -14.54 -0.80
C LEU A 106 5.97 -13.85 0.19
N LYS A 107 5.12 -14.62 0.90
CA LYS A 107 4.19 -14.12 1.91
C LYS A 107 4.95 -13.42 3.04
N GLY A 108 5.95 -14.07 3.63
CA GLY A 108 6.68 -13.53 4.78
C GLY A 108 7.46 -12.24 4.46
N THR A 109 8.03 -12.14 3.26
CA THR A 109 8.81 -10.97 2.84
C THR A 109 7.93 -9.76 2.52
N ALA A 110 6.88 -9.94 1.72
CA ALA A 110 6.01 -8.84 1.35
C ALA A 110 5.18 -8.32 2.53
N ARG A 111 4.83 -9.16 3.53
CA ARG A 111 4.03 -8.74 4.70
C ARG A 111 4.81 -7.76 5.56
N ARG A 112 6.05 -8.13 5.92
CA ARG A 112 6.94 -7.27 6.71
C ARG A 112 7.21 -5.94 6.02
N ARG A 113 7.38 -5.97 4.70
CA ARG A 113 7.60 -4.76 3.89
C ARG A 113 6.39 -3.84 3.94
N GLN A 114 5.20 -4.39 3.77
CA GLN A 114 3.95 -3.63 3.77
C GLN A 114 3.64 -3.02 5.15
N GLU A 115 3.78 -3.80 6.22
CA GLU A 115 3.57 -3.32 7.59
C GLU A 115 4.56 -2.19 7.94
N SER A 116 5.84 -2.34 7.58
CA SER A 116 6.86 -1.31 7.77
C SER A 116 6.49 -0.01 7.05
N MET A 117 6.08 -0.09 5.77
CA MET A 117 5.74 1.10 5.00
C MET A 117 4.48 1.80 5.51
N GLN A 118 3.44 1.04 5.84
CA GLN A 118 2.23 1.60 6.43
C GLN A 118 2.52 2.27 7.77
N GLY A 119 3.39 1.68 8.60
CA GLY A 119 3.84 2.29 9.85
C GLY A 119 4.48 3.66 9.63
N LYS A 120 5.38 3.78 8.65
CA LYS A 120 6.06 5.03 8.29
C LYS A 120 5.09 6.09 7.75
N LEU A 121 4.18 5.71 6.85
CA LEU A 121 3.17 6.62 6.31
C LEU A 121 2.24 7.15 7.42
N ARG A 122 1.77 6.28 8.32
CA ARG A 122 0.93 6.67 9.47
C ARG A 122 1.67 7.60 10.42
N ALA A 123 2.92 7.29 10.76
CA ALA A 123 3.76 8.15 11.61
C ALA A 123 3.98 9.53 10.98
N ARG A 124 4.25 9.59 9.68
CA ARG A 124 4.42 10.85 8.94
C ARG A 124 3.13 11.65 8.91
N ARG A 125 1.98 11.01 8.62
CA ARG A 125 0.67 11.66 8.66
C ARG A 125 0.39 12.27 10.03
N GLY A 126 0.65 11.52 11.10
CA GLY A 126 0.49 12.00 12.47
C GLY A 126 1.35 13.24 12.74
N THR A 127 2.60 13.22 12.29
CA THR A 127 3.53 14.36 12.38
C THR A 127 3.02 15.58 11.61
N LEU A 128 2.53 15.39 10.38
CA LEU A 128 2.00 16.47 9.54
C LEU A 128 0.69 17.05 10.10
N LYS A 129 -0.17 16.22 10.68
CA LYS A 129 -1.37 16.66 11.38
C LYS A 129 -1.02 17.55 12.57
N LYS A 130 -0.08 17.11 13.43
CA LYS A 130 0.41 17.90 14.56
C LYS A 130 1.06 19.21 14.13
N LYS A 131 1.84 19.21 13.04
CA LYS A 131 2.41 20.45 12.47
C LYS A 131 1.33 21.42 12.02
N LEU A 132 0.27 20.94 11.38
CA LEU A 132 -0.84 21.77 10.94
C LEU A 132 -1.62 22.37 12.12
N GLU A 133 -1.91 21.57 13.16
CA GLU A 133 -2.59 22.03 14.39
C GLU A 133 -1.72 23.03 15.17
N SER A 134 -0.41 22.77 15.28
CA SER A 134 0.55 23.67 15.90
C SER A 134 0.67 24.98 15.13
N LEU A 135 0.62 24.90 13.79
CA LEU A 135 0.50 26.10 12.99
C LEU A 135 -0.79 26.81 13.42
N GLU A 136 -1.97 26.28 13.13
CA GLU A 136 -3.24 26.97 13.43
C GLU A 136 -3.32 27.62 14.82
N THR A 137 -2.78 26.94 15.84
CA THR A 137 -2.66 27.48 17.21
C THR A 137 -1.77 28.72 17.28
N TRP A 138 -0.59 28.68 16.69
CA TRP A 138 0.36 29.79 16.73
C TRP A 138 -0.11 30.98 15.88
N ARG A 139 -0.87 30.77 14.80
CA ARG A 139 -1.57 31.88 14.11
C ARG A 139 -2.49 32.63 15.07
N ARG A 140 -3.33 31.91 15.83
CA ARG A 140 -4.24 32.53 16.82
C ARG A 140 -3.49 33.30 17.91
N VAL A 141 -2.34 32.78 18.34
CA VAL A 141 -1.48 33.47 19.32
C VAL A 141 -0.95 34.79 18.75
N TRP A 142 -0.47 34.80 17.50
CA TRP A 142 -0.03 36.03 16.84
C TRP A 142 -1.16 37.01 16.61
N ASP A 143 -2.32 36.55 16.17
CA ASP A 143 -3.51 37.39 16.00
C ASP A 143 -3.89 38.07 17.32
N ALA A 144 -3.91 37.30 18.43
CA ALA A 144 -4.21 37.84 19.76
C ALA A 144 -3.15 38.85 20.24
N LEU A 145 -1.86 38.57 20.03
CA LEU A 145 -0.77 39.49 20.35
C LEU A 145 -0.89 40.80 19.55
N PHE A 146 -1.23 40.70 18.27
CA PHE A 146 -1.42 41.86 17.41
C PHE A 146 -2.60 42.71 17.85
N VAL A 147 -3.74 42.08 18.16
CA VAL A 147 -4.93 42.78 18.69
C VAL A 147 -4.61 43.45 20.03
N ALA A 148 -3.92 42.77 20.94
CA ALA A 148 -3.53 43.34 22.23
C ALA A 148 -2.58 44.54 22.07
N ALA A 149 -1.57 44.44 21.20
CA ALA A 149 -0.66 45.54 20.90
C ALA A 149 -1.38 46.74 20.28
N PHE A 150 -2.32 46.49 19.36
CA PHE A 150 -3.14 47.52 18.74
C PHE A 150 -4.02 48.26 19.76
N ILE A 151 -4.73 47.53 20.63
CA ILE A 151 -5.53 48.13 21.72
C ILE A 151 -4.64 48.96 22.66
N SER A 152 -3.48 48.44 23.04
CA SER A 152 -2.53 49.17 23.89
C SER A 152 -2.06 50.48 23.25
N ALA A 153 -1.75 50.47 21.95
CA ALA A 153 -1.35 51.66 21.21
C ALA A 153 -2.47 52.71 21.16
N LEU A 154 -3.73 52.31 21.02
CA LEU A 154 -4.88 53.22 21.06
C LEU A 154 -5.03 53.89 22.42
N VAL A 155 -4.90 53.14 23.52
CA VAL A 155 -4.96 53.70 24.89
C VAL A 155 -3.84 54.70 25.11
N PHE A 156 -2.60 54.37 24.74
CA PHE A 156 -1.47 55.29 24.84
C PHE A 156 -1.65 56.56 23.99
N SER A 157 -2.27 56.44 22.81
CA SER A 157 -2.58 57.58 21.95
C SER A 157 -3.56 58.56 22.60
N VAL A 158 -4.62 58.05 23.25
CA VAL A 158 -5.59 58.88 23.99
C VAL A 158 -4.93 59.63 25.14
N VAL A 159 -4.08 58.96 25.93
CA VAL A 159 -3.34 59.59 27.04
C VAL A 159 -2.39 60.68 26.52
N ALA A 160 -1.65 60.42 25.44
CA ALA A 160 -0.75 61.40 24.84
C ALA A 160 -1.48 62.63 24.27
N ALA A 161 -2.67 62.43 23.68
CA ALA A 161 -3.51 63.51 23.19
C ALA A 161 -4.05 64.39 24.32
N ALA A 162 -4.49 63.78 25.44
CA ALA A 162 -4.91 64.51 26.63
C ALA A 162 -3.77 65.35 27.24
N LEU A 163 -2.54 64.86 27.17
CA LEU A 163 -1.33 65.57 27.61
C LEU A 163 -0.80 66.56 26.55
N SER A 164 -1.51 66.79 25.44
CA SER A 164 -1.15 67.74 24.37
C SER A 164 0.18 67.45 23.64
N VAL A 165 0.71 66.23 23.72
CA VAL A 165 1.99 65.87 23.09
C VAL A 165 1.75 65.51 21.61
N LYS A 166 1.46 66.52 20.78
CA LYS A 166 1.24 66.38 19.33
C LYS A 166 2.29 65.55 18.58
N PRO A 167 3.61 65.65 18.86
CA PRO A 167 4.63 64.89 18.12
C PRO A 167 4.51 63.37 18.28
N VAL A 168 4.03 62.90 19.44
CA VAL A 168 3.96 61.47 19.77
C VAL A 168 2.85 60.79 18.97
N VAL A 169 1.70 61.44 18.79
CA VAL A 169 0.58 60.91 18.00
C VAL A 169 0.95 60.78 16.52
N THR A 170 1.65 61.77 15.96
CA THR A 170 2.12 61.74 14.57
C THR A 170 3.21 60.69 14.34
N ALA A 171 4.13 60.51 15.29
CA ALA A 171 5.16 59.47 15.23
C ALA A 171 4.58 58.05 15.36
N LEU A 172 3.54 57.85 16.18
CA LEU A 172 2.89 56.54 16.31
C LEU A 172 2.12 56.16 15.04
N ALA A 173 1.38 57.11 14.45
CA ALA A 173 0.61 56.90 13.23
C ALA A 173 1.52 56.59 12.02
N SER A 174 2.68 57.25 11.92
CA SER A 174 3.68 56.96 10.88
C SER A 174 4.42 55.64 11.11
N ALA A 175 4.73 55.26 12.35
CA ALA A 175 5.35 53.96 12.66
C ALA A 175 4.42 52.77 12.37
N LEU A 176 3.12 52.89 12.69
CA LEU A 176 2.10 51.88 12.37
C LEU A 176 1.96 51.63 10.86
N THR A 177 2.06 52.67 10.05
CA THR A 177 1.94 52.58 8.58
C THR A 177 3.23 52.10 7.91
N VAL A 178 4.39 52.51 8.42
CA VAL A 178 5.69 52.21 7.77
C VAL A 178 6.30 50.87 8.20
N ALA A 179 6.09 50.43 9.45
CA ALA A 179 6.76 49.24 9.98
C ALA A 179 5.82 48.05 10.22
N ILE A 180 4.61 48.28 10.74
CA ILE A 180 3.76 47.21 11.26
C ILE A 180 2.98 46.50 10.14
N ALA A 181 2.37 47.24 9.21
CA ALA A 181 1.63 46.63 8.10
C ALA A 181 2.50 45.75 7.16
N PRO A 182 3.71 46.18 6.74
CA PRO A 182 4.60 45.34 5.93
C PRO A 182 5.13 44.12 6.69
N ALA A 183 5.45 44.27 7.98
CA ALA A 183 5.91 43.17 8.82
C ALA A 183 4.81 42.11 9.01
N TRP A 184 3.56 42.55 9.27
CA TRP A 184 2.40 41.67 9.35
C TRP A 184 2.20 40.88 8.06
N LYS A 185 2.20 41.57 6.91
CA LYS A 185 2.05 40.93 5.60
C LYS A 185 3.13 39.86 5.37
N ARG A 186 4.38 40.14 5.73
CA ARG A 186 5.49 39.17 5.60
C ARG A 186 5.32 37.95 6.51
N CYS A 187 4.85 38.15 7.73
CA CYS A 187 4.53 37.04 8.65
C CYS A 187 3.39 36.18 8.11
N ASP A 188 2.31 36.81 7.64
CA ASP A 188 1.16 36.10 7.05
C ASP A 188 1.55 35.33 5.77
N GLU A 189 2.33 35.94 4.87
CA GLU A 189 2.86 35.27 3.68
C GLU A 189 3.74 34.06 4.03
N HIS A 190 4.65 34.22 5.00
CA HIS A 190 5.51 33.12 5.46
C HIS A 190 4.68 31.97 6.04
N TRP A 191 3.66 32.33 6.81
CA TRP A 191 2.76 31.40 7.42
C TRP A 191 1.95 30.61 6.39
N ASN A 192 1.28 31.32 5.48
CA ASN A 192 0.47 30.73 4.42
C ASN A 192 1.32 29.79 3.55
N ARG A 193 2.58 30.17 3.28
CA ARG A 193 3.53 29.30 2.58
C ARG A 193 3.84 28.02 3.35
N ASN A 194 4.10 28.11 4.66
CA ASN A 194 4.37 26.93 5.49
C ASN A 194 3.15 26.02 5.61
N GLU A 195 1.95 26.60 5.82
CA GLU A 195 0.69 25.86 5.89
C GLU A 195 0.42 25.12 4.57
N ALA A 196 0.58 25.80 3.43
CA ALA A 196 0.47 25.20 2.10
C ALA A 196 1.47 24.05 1.92
N LYS A 197 2.74 24.24 2.33
CA LYS A 197 3.76 23.18 2.29
C LYS A 197 3.37 21.94 3.11
N VAL A 198 2.88 22.13 4.34
CA VAL A 198 2.43 21.01 5.19
C VAL A 198 1.19 20.33 4.61
N LYS A 199 0.23 21.09 4.08
CA LYS A 199 -0.97 20.56 3.40
C LYS A 199 -0.60 19.72 2.18
N ARG A 200 0.34 20.18 1.34
CA ARG A 200 0.87 19.41 0.20
C ARG A 200 1.47 18.08 0.62
N GLN A 201 2.37 18.11 1.61
CA GLN A 201 2.97 16.88 2.13
C GLN A 201 1.92 15.92 2.67
N LYS A 202 0.87 16.43 3.32
CA LYS A 202 -0.23 15.63 3.84
C LYS A 202 -1.05 15.00 2.71
N LYS A 203 -1.38 15.76 1.67
CA LYS A 203 -2.07 15.24 0.46
C LYS A 203 -1.25 14.12 -0.18
N LEU A 204 0.06 14.35 -0.37
CA LEU A 204 0.95 13.36 -0.97
C LEU A 204 1.09 12.09 -0.11
N THR A 205 1.26 12.25 1.21
CA THR A 205 1.29 11.11 2.16
C THR A 205 -0.02 10.32 2.13
N ASN A 206 -1.16 10.98 1.92
CA ASN A 206 -2.46 10.32 1.80
C ASN A 206 -2.60 9.56 0.48
N ALA A 207 -2.16 10.12 -0.65
CA ALA A 207 -2.13 9.42 -1.92
C ALA A 207 -1.25 8.16 -1.83
N MET A 208 -0.13 8.25 -1.10
CA MET A 208 0.75 7.11 -0.88
C MET A 208 0.10 5.95 -0.09
N GLU A 209 -0.83 6.25 0.82
CA GLU A 209 -1.50 5.24 1.65
C GLU A 209 -2.54 4.40 0.88
N PHE A 210 -2.99 4.86 -0.30
CA PHE A 210 -3.98 4.17 -1.13
C PHE A 210 -3.51 2.78 -1.63
N PHE A 211 -2.23 2.42 -1.45
CA PHE A 211 -1.69 1.09 -1.72
C PHE A 211 -2.15 0.00 -0.74
N ALA A 212 -2.58 0.38 0.47
CA ALA A 212 -2.89 -0.57 1.53
C ALA A 212 -4.01 -1.58 1.18
N PRO A 213 -5.16 -1.17 0.59
CA PRO A 213 -6.28 -2.07 0.35
C PRO A 213 -5.99 -3.18 -0.66
N CYS A 214 -5.21 -2.91 -1.71
CA CYS A 214 -4.92 -3.90 -2.75
C CYS A 214 -4.08 -5.06 -2.20
N THR A 215 -3.08 -4.75 -1.37
CA THR A 215 -2.25 -5.78 -0.75
C THR A 215 -3.04 -6.67 0.22
N ILE A 216 -3.98 -6.12 1.00
CA ILE A 216 -4.77 -6.86 2.00
C ILE A 216 -5.55 -8.00 1.36
N LYS A 217 -6.15 -7.78 0.19
CA LYS A 217 -6.89 -8.83 -0.52
C LYS A 217 -5.98 -9.99 -0.94
N ILE A 218 -4.81 -9.68 -1.50
CA ILE A 218 -3.82 -10.70 -1.86
C ILE A 218 -3.37 -11.47 -0.62
N TRP A 219 -3.14 -10.79 0.51
CA TRP A 219 -2.76 -11.44 1.77
C TRP A 219 -3.78 -12.49 2.23
N VAL A 220 -5.06 -12.09 2.28
CA VAL A 220 -6.15 -12.98 2.68
C VAL A 220 -6.30 -14.15 1.72
N GLY A 221 -6.13 -13.90 0.41
CA GLY A 221 -6.20 -14.96 -0.60
C GLY A 221 -5.03 -15.94 -0.52
N VAL A 222 -3.80 -15.46 -0.33
CA VAL A 222 -2.61 -16.31 -0.13
C VAL A 222 -2.74 -17.16 1.13
N GLU A 223 -3.24 -16.57 2.23
CA GLU A 223 -3.46 -17.30 3.48
C GLU A 223 -4.55 -18.38 3.36
N ARG A 224 -5.63 -18.08 2.63
CA ARG A 224 -6.64 -19.09 2.28
C ARG A 224 -6.03 -20.22 1.46
N LEU A 225 -5.28 -19.89 0.41
CA LEU A 225 -4.67 -20.87 -0.49
C LEU A 225 -3.69 -21.79 0.24
N GLU A 226 -2.89 -21.23 1.14
CA GLU A 226 -1.97 -22.00 2.00
C GLU A 226 -2.72 -23.04 2.85
N ILE A 227 -3.84 -22.64 3.47
CA ILE A 227 -4.68 -23.54 4.27
C ILE A 227 -5.27 -24.66 3.39
N GLU A 228 -5.82 -24.30 2.24
CA GLU A 228 -6.45 -25.24 1.30
C GLU A 228 -5.44 -26.27 0.77
N ILE A 229 -4.26 -25.82 0.33
CA ILE A 229 -3.20 -26.71 -0.17
C ILE A 229 -2.63 -27.58 0.95
N THR A 230 -2.41 -27.02 2.14
CA THR A 230 -1.95 -27.81 3.29
C THR A 230 -2.97 -28.89 3.67
N SER A 231 -4.26 -28.60 3.57
CA SER A 231 -5.33 -29.57 3.80
C SER A 231 -5.29 -30.69 2.76
N LEU A 232 -5.23 -30.33 1.47
CA LEU A 232 -5.14 -31.30 0.38
C LEU A 232 -3.92 -32.22 0.53
N MET A 233 -2.75 -31.66 0.83
CA MET A 233 -1.52 -32.42 1.02
C MET A 233 -1.62 -33.41 2.17
N ARG A 234 -2.30 -33.06 3.28
CA ARG A 234 -2.57 -34.00 4.37
C ARG A 234 -3.49 -35.14 3.95
N THR A 235 -4.57 -34.85 3.22
CA THR A 235 -5.48 -35.90 2.70
C THR A 235 -4.71 -36.86 1.78
N ILE A 236 -3.84 -36.34 0.91
CA ILE A 236 -2.95 -37.16 0.07
C ILE A 236 -2.01 -38.02 0.91
N ASP A 237 -1.41 -37.47 1.98
CA ASP A 237 -0.53 -38.24 2.86
C ASP A 237 -1.24 -39.39 3.56
N PHE A 238 -2.47 -39.18 4.03
CA PHE A 238 -3.27 -40.26 4.63
C PHE A 238 -3.59 -41.36 3.63
N VAL A 239 -3.91 -41.00 2.38
CA VAL A 239 -4.15 -41.97 1.29
C VAL A 239 -2.89 -42.78 0.99
N LEU A 240 -1.75 -42.10 0.84
CA LEU A 240 -0.47 -42.75 0.51
C LEU A 240 0.05 -43.63 1.66
N GLY A 241 -0.30 -43.29 2.90
CA GLY A 241 0.00 -44.07 4.11
C GLY A 241 -0.98 -45.21 4.40
N GLU A 242 -2.05 -45.37 3.59
CA GLU A 242 -3.11 -46.36 3.79
C GLU A 242 -3.89 -46.17 5.11
N GLU A 243 -3.91 -44.95 5.64
CA GLU A 243 -4.57 -44.59 6.90
C GLU A 243 -6.03 -44.13 6.70
N TYR A 244 -6.54 -44.22 5.47
CA TYR A 244 -7.83 -43.65 5.07
C TYR A 244 -8.57 -44.53 4.07
N VAL A 245 -9.91 -44.48 4.10
CA VAL A 245 -10.76 -45.16 3.11
C VAL A 245 -10.55 -44.49 1.75
N LEU A 246 -9.98 -45.23 0.80
CA LEU A 246 -9.48 -44.69 -0.48
C LEU A 246 -10.55 -43.91 -1.24
N LYS A 247 -11.77 -44.44 -1.31
CA LYS A 247 -12.90 -43.79 -1.98
C LYS A 247 -13.23 -42.43 -1.39
N PHE A 248 -13.39 -42.37 -0.06
CA PHE A 248 -13.76 -41.15 0.63
C PHE A 248 -12.68 -40.08 0.48
N ALA A 249 -11.40 -40.47 0.56
CA ALA A 249 -10.31 -39.53 0.32
C ALA A 249 -10.21 -39.07 -1.13
N MET A 250 -10.48 -39.92 -2.13
CA MET A 250 -10.47 -39.47 -3.52
C MET A 250 -11.58 -38.46 -3.82
N ASP A 251 -12.77 -38.67 -3.23
CA ASP A 251 -13.86 -37.70 -3.30
C ASP A 251 -13.45 -36.36 -2.65
N GLU A 252 -12.84 -36.41 -1.46
CA GLU A 252 -12.33 -35.22 -0.75
C GLU A 252 -11.20 -34.51 -1.50
N ILE A 253 -10.26 -35.27 -2.09
CA ILE A 253 -9.18 -34.74 -2.94
C ILE A 253 -9.77 -33.99 -4.15
N ASN A 254 -10.76 -34.59 -4.82
CA ASN A 254 -11.42 -33.97 -5.95
C ASN A 254 -12.11 -32.66 -5.56
N GLU A 255 -12.91 -32.67 -4.48
CA GLU A 255 -13.59 -31.48 -3.96
C GLU A 255 -12.60 -30.37 -3.57
N ASN A 256 -11.57 -30.69 -2.79
CA ASN A 256 -10.53 -29.74 -2.38
C ASN A 256 -9.80 -29.15 -3.59
N SER A 257 -9.54 -29.96 -4.62
CA SER A 257 -8.86 -29.49 -5.83
C SER A 257 -9.67 -28.44 -6.58
N ILE A 258 -10.99 -28.62 -6.70
CA ILE A 258 -11.89 -27.65 -7.34
C ILE A 258 -11.90 -26.33 -6.57
N HIS A 259 -11.93 -26.41 -5.23
CA HIS A 259 -11.84 -25.24 -4.37
C HIS A 259 -10.52 -24.47 -4.56
N ILE A 260 -9.39 -25.19 -4.56
CA ILE A 260 -8.06 -24.61 -4.79
C ILE A 260 -7.99 -23.95 -6.17
N ALA A 261 -8.46 -24.60 -7.23
CA ALA A 261 -8.44 -24.03 -8.58
C ALA A 261 -9.20 -22.70 -8.66
N LYS A 262 -10.34 -22.61 -7.97
CA LYS A 262 -11.11 -21.37 -7.85
C LYS A 262 -10.32 -20.29 -7.08
N THR A 263 -9.76 -20.63 -5.91
CA THR A 263 -8.94 -19.71 -5.11
C THR A 263 -7.73 -19.19 -5.91
N VAL A 264 -7.05 -20.05 -6.65
CA VAL A 264 -5.93 -19.68 -7.54
C VAL A 264 -6.40 -18.68 -8.61
N THR A 265 -7.54 -18.93 -9.24
CA THR A 265 -8.10 -18.04 -10.27
C THR A 265 -8.47 -16.66 -9.70
N ASP A 266 -9.15 -16.63 -8.56
CA ASP A 266 -9.52 -15.38 -7.88
C ASP A 266 -8.27 -14.60 -7.45
N LEU A 267 -7.23 -15.29 -7.00
CA LEU A 267 -5.98 -14.68 -6.56
C LEU A 267 -5.13 -14.15 -7.72
N LEU A 268 -5.12 -14.85 -8.87
CA LEU A 268 -4.51 -14.35 -10.12
C LEU A 268 -5.15 -13.01 -10.53
N TRP A 269 -6.48 -12.96 -10.51
CA TRP A 269 -7.22 -11.72 -10.80
C TRP A 269 -6.87 -10.60 -9.83
N GLU A 270 -6.82 -10.86 -8.52
CA GLU A 270 -6.47 -9.84 -7.53
C GLU A 270 -4.99 -9.41 -7.65
N ALA A 271 -4.07 -10.31 -8.03
CA ALA A 271 -2.67 -9.95 -8.30
C ALA A 271 -2.53 -9.05 -9.54
N ASP A 272 -3.29 -9.31 -10.61
CA ASP A 272 -3.37 -8.44 -11.79
C ASP A 272 -3.94 -7.07 -11.45
N ASN A 273 -5.12 -7.06 -10.81
CA ASN A 273 -5.80 -5.84 -10.41
C ASN A 273 -4.93 -4.99 -9.46
N CYS A 274 -4.27 -5.62 -8.50
CA CYS A 274 -3.33 -4.94 -7.61
C CYS A 274 -2.18 -4.31 -8.41
N GLY A 275 -1.53 -5.05 -9.32
CA GLY A 275 -0.46 -4.50 -10.16
C GLY A 275 -0.89 -3.29 -10.99
N CYS A 276 -2.12 -3.31 -11.55
CA CYS A 276 -2.70 -2.18 -12.26
C CYS A 276 -2.98 -0.98 -11.34
N ASN A 277 -3.61 -1.20 -10.17
CA ASN A 277 -3.91 -0.14 -9.21
C ASN A 277 -2.65 0.52 -8.64
N ILE A 278 -1.62 -0.30 -8.39
CA ILE A 278 -0.28 0.12 -8.00
C ILE A 278 0.29 1.11 -9.02
N ARG A 279 0.26 0.75 -10.31
CA ARG A 279 0.76 1.60 -11.40
C ARG A 279 -0.03 2.90 -11.51
N THR A 280 -1.36 2.83 -11.53
CA THR A 280 -2.23 4.01 -11.61
C THR A 280 -2.01 4.97 -10.44
N ASN A 281 -1.83 4.44 -9.22
CA ASN A 281 -1.59 5.30 -8.07
C ASN A 281 -0.20 5.94 -8.10
N TRP A 282 0.82 5.23 -8.60
CA TRP A 282 2.13 5.84 -8.85
C TRP A 282 2.05 6.96 -9.89
N ASP A 283 1.34 6.76 -10.99
CA ASP A 283 1.13 7.79 -12.01
C ASP A 283 0.39 9.02 -11.44
N MET A 284 -0.60 8.80 -10.57
CA MET A 284 -1.29 9.91 -9.88
C MET A 284 -0.34 10.67 -8.93
N ILE A 285 0.52 9.96 -8.21
CA ILE A 285 1.53 10.56 -7.32
C ILE A 285 2.52 11.40 -8.12
N LEU A 286 3.01 10.87 -9.24
CA LEU A 286 3.88 11.59 -10.16
C LEU A 286 3.20 12.84 -10.71
N TRP A 287 1.95 12.72 -11.14
CA TRP A 287 1.17 13.85 -11.65
C TRP A 287 1.01 14.96 -10.60
N GLN A 288 0.74 14.59 -9.35
CA GLN A 288 0.67 15.55 -8.23
C GLN A 288 2.01 16.22 -7.94
N MET A 289 3.14 15.56 -8.22
CA MET A 289 4.46 16.16 -8.06
C MET A 289 4.85 17.08 -9.22
N ILE A 290 4.54 16.69 -10.46
CA ILE A 290 5.07 17.32 -11.69
C ILE A 290 4.14 18.42 -12.24
N ASP A 291 2.85 18.12 -12.43
CA ASP A 291 1.95 18.97 -13.23
C ASP A 291 1.14 19.96 -12.40
N ASN A 292 1.11 19.80 -11.07
CA ASN A 292 0.33 20.68 -10.21
C ASN A 292 1.13 21.27 -9.02
N PRO A 293 2.29 21.92 -9.27
CA PRO A 293 3.10 22.51 -8.21
C PRO A 293 2.45 23.74 -7.56
N TRP A 294 1.26 24.21 -7.98
CA TRP A 294 0.62 25.42 -7.44
C TRP A 294 -0.83 25.27 -6.96
N GLU A 295 -1.61 24.29 -7.43
CA GLU A 295 -2.98 24.04 -6.90
C GLU A 295 -3.09 23.01 -5.76
N LEU A 296 -1.96 22.50 -5.26
CA LEU A 296 -1.92 21.60 -4.09
C LEU A 296 -1.60 22.33 -2.78
#